data_AF-A0A419KPK8-F1
#
_entry.id   AF-A0A419KPK8-F1
#
_cell.length_a   1.000
_cell.length_b   1.000
_cell.length_c   1.000
_cell.angle_alpha   90.00
_cell.angle_beta   90.00
_cell.angle_gamma   90.00
#
_symmetry.space_group_name_H-M   'P 1'
#
loop_
_entity.id
_entity.type
_entity.pdbx_description
1 polymer ?
#
loop_
_entity_poly.entity_id
_entity_poly.type
_entity_poly.pdbx_seq_one_letter_code
_entity_poly.pdbx_strand_id
1 'polypeptide(L)'
;MSELLSTLGELDQDSIEGLGKLIDMLRTLNRMGVLDTLQSILTPEIIGSLSRYLVSGGLLRLIDGLETLADALGQLEFERVEGAIPLVKGALEGIPEQAERVGLLGLLGKLRDKDIQRGLGVVMEILKAIGKIYGES
;
A
#
# COMPACT_ATOMS: atom_id res chain seq x y z
N MET A 1 -13.92 -34.94 10.33
CA MET A 1 -13.07 -35.83 9.51
C MET A 1 -13.89 -36.71 8.57
N SER A 2 -15.07 -37.22 8.95
CA SER A 2 -15.93 -38.01 8.04
C SER A 2 -16.56 -37.20 6.90
N GLU A 3 -16.87 -35.92 7.14
CA GLU A 3 -17.53 -35.04 6.16
C GLU A 3 -16.60 -34.59 5.01
N LEU A 4 -15.31 -34.42 5.30
CA LEU A 4 -14.25 -34.21 4.31
C LEU A 4 -14.00 -35.47 3.46
N LEU A 5 -14.07 -36.65 4.08
CA LEU A 5 -13.89 -37.92 3.38
C LEU A 5 -15.09 -38.26 2.49
N SER A 6 -16.31 -37.84 2.86
CA SER A 6 -17.49 -38.00 2.01
C SER A 6 -17.49 -37.04 0.83
N THR A 7 -17.07 -35.77 1.01
CA THR A 7 -16.95 -34.81 -0.10
C THR A 7 -15.82 -35.19 -1.06
N LEU A 8 -14.70 -35.74 -0.57
CA LEU A 8 -13.63 -36.27 -1.43
C LEU A 8 -14.05 -37.53 -2.20
N GLY A 9 -15.02 -38.29 -1.69
CA GLY A 9 -15.57 -39.47 -2.37
C GLY A 9 -16.54 -39.15 -3.52
N GLU A 10 -17.04 -37.91 -3.60
CA GLU A 10 -17.94 -37.42 -4.67
C GLU A 10 -17.19 -36.70 -5.80
N LEU A 11 -15.87 -36.53 -5.69
CA LEU A 11 -15.06 -35.83 -6.69
C LEU A 11 -14.73 -36.75 -7.89
N ASP A 12 -14.94 -36.23 -9.09
CA ASP A 12 -14.49 -36.89 -10.31
C ASP A 12 -12.96 -36.92 -10.43
N GLN A 13 -12.46 -37.75 -11.34
CA GLN A 13 -11.04 -37.96 -11.53
C GLN A 13 -10.29 -36.67 -11.88
N ASP A 14 -10.93 -35.78 -12.62
CA ASP A 14 -10.38 -34.48 -13.02
C ASP A 14 -10.22 -33.55 -11.80
N SER A 15 -11.19 -33.56 -10.88
CA SER A 15 -11.11 -32.81 -9.62
C SER A 15 -10.00 -33.34 -8.72
N ILE A 16 -9.81 -34.66 -8.65
CA ILE A 16 -8.71 -35.28 -7.89
C ILE A 16 -7.35 -34.88 -8.49
N GLU A 17 -7.22 -34.88 -9.81
CA GLU A 17 -6.00 -34.45 -10.49
C GLU A 17 -5.72 -32.95 -10.31
N GLY A 18 -6.76 -32.13 -10.37
CA GLY A 18 -6.69 -30.69 -10.09
C GLY A 18 -6.22 -30.39 -8.67
N LEU A 19 -6.75 -31.12 -7.68
CA LEU A 19 -6.29 -31.03 -6.29
C LEU A 19 -4.83 -31.48 -6.14
N GLY A 20 -4.42 -32.54 -6.86
CA GLY A 20 -3.03 -32.97 -6.89
C GLY A 20 -2.08 -31.87 -7.37
N LYS A 21 -2.41 -31.19 -8.47
CA LYS A 21 -1.63 -30.07 -9.03
C LYS A 21 -1.59 -28.88 -8.06
N LEU A 22 -2.71 -28.57 -7.40
CA LEU A 22 -2.79 -27.52 -6.39
C LEU A 22 -1.87 -27.81 -5.19
N ILE A 23 -1.88 -29.06 -4.71
CA ILE A 23 -1.02 -29.51 -3.61
C ILE A 23 0.47 -29.42 -3.99
N ASP A 24 0.83 -29.80 -5.22
CA ASP A 24 2.21 -29.72 -5.68
C ASP A 24 2.68 -28.27 -5.89
N MET A 25 1.79 -27.39 -6.33
CA MET A 25 2.06 -25.95 -6.39
C MET A 25 2.29 -25.37 -4.98
N LEU A 26 1.43 -25.71 -4.02
CA LEU A 26 1.61 -25.31 -2.62
C LEU A 26 2.91 -25.84 -2.02
N ARG A 27 3.29 -27.09 -2.32
CA ARG A 27 4.60 -27.66 -1.92
C ARG A 27 5.77 -26.91 -2.54
N THR A 28 5.65 -26.49 -3.79
CA THR A 28 6.69 -25.72 -4.48
C THR A 28 6.87 -24.34 -3.85
N LEU A 29 5.76 -23.64 -3.59
CA LEU A 29 5.76 -22.36 -2.87
C LEU A 29 6.34 -22.49 -1.46
N ASN A 30 6.04 -23.59 -0.76
CA ASN A 30 6.63 -23.87 0.55
C ASN A 30 8.15 -24.10 0.47
N ARG A 31 8.61 -24.90 -0.51
CA ARG A 31 10.05 -25.17 -0.71
C ARG A 31 10.85 -23.93 -1.09
N MET A 32 10.21 -22.97 -1.75
CA MET A 32 10.80 -21.67 -2.09
C MET A 32 10.82 -20.69 -0.91
N GLY A 33 10.29 -21.06 0.26
CA GLY A 33 10.20 -20.18 1.44
C GLY A 33 9.17 -19.05 1.29
N VAL A 34 8.35 -19.09 0.24
CA VAL A 34 7.31 -18.07 -0.02
C VAL A 34 6.22 -18.16 1.04
N LEU A 35 5.80 -19.38 1.42
CA LEU A 35 4.79 -19.55 2.46
C LEU A 35 5.29 -19.11 3.85
N ASP A 36 6.56 -19.34 4.17
CA ASP A 36 7.18 -18.89 5.42
C ASP A 36 7.29 -17.37 5.48
N THR A 37 7.61 -16.73 4.35
CA THR A 37 7.64 -15.27 4.21
C THR A 37 6.24 -14.68 4.32
N LEU A 38 5.22 -15.32 3.74
CA LEU A 38 3.84 -14.89 3.90
C LEU A 38 3.37 -15.06 5.35
N GLN A 39 3.73 -16.15 6.03
CA GLN A 39 3.38 -16.36 7.44
C GLN A 39 4.03 -15.34 8.38
N SER A 40 5.27 -14.91 8.10
CA SER A 40 5.95 -13.91 8.93
C SER A 40 5.36 -12.50 8.79
N ILE A 41 4.71 -12.21 7.65
CA ILE A 41 4.09 -10.92 7.35
C ILE A 41 2.60 -10.92 7.71
N LEU A 42 1.91 -12.07 7.65
CA LEU A 42 0.47 -12.17 7.92
C LEU A 42 0.17 -12.15 9.43
N THR A 43 0.24 -10.97 10.05
CA THR A 43 -0.26 -10.77 11.42
C THR A 43 -1.79 -10.77 11.46
N PRO A 44 -2.43 -11.03 12.61
CA PRO A 44 -3.88 -10.99 12.76
C PRO A 44 -4.51 -9.67 12.28
N GLU A 45 -3.82 -8.54 12.45
CA GLU A 45 -4.24 -7.22 12.01
C GLU A 45 -4.20 -7.08 10.48
N ILE A 46 -3.18 -7.66 9.83
CA ILE A 46 -3.04 -7.69 8.38
C ILE A 46 -4.10 -8.61 7.78
N ILE A 47 -4.32 -9.79 8.35
CA ILE A 47 -5.39 -10.71 7.93
C ILE A 47 -6.77 -10.05 8.07
N GLY A 48 -7.03 -9.36 9.19
CA GLY A 48 -8.29 -8.65 9.41
C GLY A 48 -8.47 -7.43 8.50
N SER A 49 -7.37 -6.81 8.06
CA SER A 49 -7.41 -5.70 7.10
C SER A 49 -7.64 -6.21 5.68
N LEU A 50 -6.93 -7.26 5.28
CA LEU A 50 -7.14 -7.95 4.01
C LEU A 50 -8.57 -8.49 3.91
N SER A 51 -9.09 -9.16 4.93
CA SER A 51 -10.47 -9.64 4.95
C SER A 51 -11.50 -8.52 4.78
N ARG A 52 -11.33 -7.39 5.48
CA ARG A 52 -12.18 -6.20 5.28
C ARG A 52 -12.07 -5.63 3.88
N TYR A 53 -10.87 -5.56 3.34
CA TYR A 53 -10.59 -5.04 2.00
C TYR A 53 -11.17 -5.93 0.89
N LEU A 54 -11.08 -7.26 1.04
CA LEU A 54 -11.68 -8.25 0.13
C LEU A 54 -13.21 -8.12 0.12
N VAL A 55 -13.83 -7.98 1.30
CA VAL A 55 -15.29 -7.86 1.46
C VAL A 55 -15.81 -6.51 0.96
N SER A 56 -15.02 -5.43 1.02
CA SER A 56 -15.43 -4.09 0.58
C SER A 56 -15.30 -3.84 -0.93
N GLY A 57 -15.07 -4.88 -1.75
CA GLY A 57 -14.81 -4.74 -3.18
C GLY A 57 -13.39 -4.25 -3.52
N GLY A 58 -12.47 -4.33 -2.55
CA GLY A 58 -11.09 -3.88 -2.71
C GLY A 58 -10.28 -4.72 -3.70
N LEU A 59 -10.67 -5.97 -4.01
CA LEU A 59 -10.00 -6.78 -5.03
C LEU A 59 -9.97 -6.11 -6.40
N LEU A 60 -11.07 -5.49 -6.83
CA LEU A 60 -11.14 -4.79 -8.12
C LEU A 60 -10.24 -3.54 -8.13
N ARG A 61 -10.23 -2.80 -7.01
CA ARG A 61 -9.36 -1.62 -6.82
C ARG A 61 -7.88 -1.99 -6.67
N LEU A 62 -7.58 -3.17 -6.13
CA LEU A 62 -6.23 -3.72 -6.06
C LEU A 62 -5.73 -4.08 -7.45
N ILE A 63 -6.56 -4.68 -8.30
CA ILE A 63 -6.16 -5.01 -9.68
C ILE A 63 -5.86 -3.73 -10.48
N ASP A 64 -6.75 -2.74 -10.43
CA ASP A 64 -6.52 -1.43 -11.07
C ASP A 64 -5.32 -0.69 -10.45
N GLY A 65 -5.15 -0.84 -9.13
CA GLY A 65 -4.06 -0.25 -8.37
C GLY A 65 -2.72 -0.94 -8.61
N LEU A 66 -2.69 -2.24 -8.93
CA LEU A 66 -1.47 -3.02 -9.15
C LEU A 66 -0.79 -2.66 -10.47
N GLU A 67 -1.56 -2.33 -11.51
CA GLU A 67 -1.01 -1.82 -12.77
C GLU A 67 -0.41 -0.42 -12.55
N THR A 68 -1.13 0.45 -11.84
CA THR A 68 -0.65 1.79 -11.45
C THR A 68 0.58 1.71 -10.53
N LEU A 69 0.60 0.76 -9.60
CA LEU A 69 1.73 0.52 -8.69
C LEU A 69 2.90 -0.10 -9.44
N ALA A 70 2.69 -1.00 -10.39
CA ALA A 70 3.76 -1.59 -11.20
C ALA A 70 4.44 -0.53 -12.07
N ASP A 71 3.67 0.36 -12.70
CA ASP A 71 4.19 1.49 -13.47
C ASP A 71 4.92 2.51 -12.58
N ALA A 72 4.36 2.83 -11.41
CA ALA A 72 5.01 3.71 -10.45
C ALA A 72 6.30 3.10 -9.90
N LEU A 73 6.29 1.83 -9.49
CA LEU A 73 7.45 1.13 -8.95
C LEU A 73 8.53 0.86 -10.01
N GLY A 74 8.15 0.71 -11.29
CA GLY A 74 9.09 0.61 -12.41
C GLY A 74 9.89 1.90 -12.66
N GLN A 75 9.45 3.02 -12.10
CA GLN A 75 10.10 4.33 -12.24
C GLN A 75 10.72 4.86 -10.94
N LEU A 76 10.60 4.12 -9.84
CA LEU A 76 10.97 4.60 -8.51
C LEU A 76 12.11 3.76 -7.90
N GLU A 77 13.22 4.42 -7.52
CA GLU A 77 14.16 3.87 -6.54
C GLU A 77 13.44 3.76 -5.19
N PHE A 78 13.25 2.53 -4.69
CA PHE A 78 12.46 2.22 -3.49
C PHE A 78 12.89 3.04 -2.26
N GLU A 79 14.18 3.33 -2.11
CA GLU A 79 14.72 4.16 -1.02
C GLU A 79 14.21 5.61 -1.05
N ARG A 80 13.91 6.16 -2.24
CA ARG A 80 13.38 7.53 -2.37
C ARG A 80 11.90 7.61 -2.03
N VAL A 81 11.17 6.51 -2.25
CA VAL A 81 9.74 6.41 -1.93
C VAL A 81 9.53 6.34 -0.43
N GLU A 82 10.35 5.56 0.28
CA GLU A 82 10.26 5.43 1.73
C GLU A 82 10.39 6.79 2.44
N GLY A 83 11.31 7.64 1.97
CA GLY A 83 11.47 9.01 2.49
C GLY A 83 10.29 9.94 2.21
N ALA A 84 9.49 9.67 1.18
CA ALA A 84 8.33 10.48 0.81
C ALA A 84 7.03 10.05 1.53
N ILE A 85 6.95 8.81 2.03
CA ILE A 85 5.76 8.27 2.70
C ILE A 85 5.27 9.15 3.87
N PRO A 86 6.12 9.60 4.80
CA PRO A 86 5.67 10.46 5.92
C PRO A 86 5.08 11.79 5.44
N LEU A 87 5.63 12.36 4.37
CA LEU A 87 5.16 13.63 3.78
C LEU A 87 3.78 13.45 3.13
N VAL A 88 3.61 12.39 2.35
CA VAL A 88 2.31 12.06 1.72
C VAL A 88 1.26 11.77 2.78
N LYS A 89 1.59 10.94 3.79
CA LYS A 89 0.69 10.62 4.89
C LYS A 89 0.25 11.87 5.67
N GLY A 90 1.20 12.71 6.07
CA GLY A 90 0.90 13.95 6.78
C GLY A 90 0.07 14.94 5.96
N ALA A 91 0.28 15.00 4.63
CA ALA A 91 -0.54 15.81 3.74
C ALA A 91 -1.98 15.29 3.67
N LEU A 92 -2.18 13.97 3.53
CA LEU A 92 -3.51 13.36 3.48
C LEU A 92 -4.27 13.50 4.80
N GLU A 93 -3.62 13.28 5.93
CA GLU A 93 -4.19 13.46 7.27
C GLU A 93 -4.49 14.94 7.59
N GLY A 94 -3.73 15.85 6.97
CA GLY A 94 -3.84 17.29 7.15
C GLY A 94 -4.92 17.97 6.29
N ILE A 95 -5.63 17.25 5.41
CA ILE A 95 -6.74 17.81 4.63
C ILE A 95 -8.00 17.84 5.51
N PRO A 96 -8.46 19.01 5.98
CA PRO A 96 -9.68 19.07 6.78
C PRO A 96 -10.91 18.83 5.89
N GLU A 97 -11.95 18.20 6.44
CA GLU A 97 -13.24 18.04 5.75
C GLU A 97 -13.87 19.39 5.36
N GLN A 98 -13.59 20.45 6.13
CA GLN A 98 -13.99 21.82 5.83
C GLN A 98 -12.85 22.78 6.18
N ALA A 99 -12.45 23.61 5.21
CA ALA A 99 -11.39 24.60 5.41
C ALA A 99 -11.91 25.80 6.20
N GLU A 100 -11.26 26.11 7.32
CA GLU A 100 -11.55 27.31 8.10
C GLU A 100 -11.11 28.58 7.33
N ARG A 101 -12.03 29.54 7.20
CA ARG A 101 -11.72 30.82 6.55
C ARG A 101 -10.85 31.67 7.48
N VAL A 102 -9.62 31.94 7.06
CA VAL A 102 -8.67 32.80 7.79
C VAL A 102 -8.50 34.15 7.09
N GLY A 103 -8.62 35.23 7.84
CA GLY A 103 -8.30 36.59 7.37
C GLY A 103 -6.79 36.86 7.31
N LEU A 104 -6.38 38.00 6.74
CA LEU A 104 -4.97 38.36 6.52
C LEU A 104 -4.12 38.33 7.80
N LEU A 105 -4.65 38.83 8.92
CA LEU A 105 -3.96 38.78 10.22
C LEU A 105 -3.84 37.35 10.76
N GLY A 106 -4.87 36.52 10.52
CA GLY A 106 -4.87 35.11 10.90
C GLY A 106 -3.85 34.30 10.09
N LEU A 107 -3.70 34.61 8.80
CA LEU A 107 -2.66 34.03 7.95
C LEU A 107 -1.26 34.39 8.46
N LEU A 108 -1.03 35.66 8.80
CA LEU A 108 0.26 36.09 9.37
C LEU A 108 0.54 35.39 10.71
N GLY A 109 -0.50 35.18 11.52
CA GLY A 109 -0.42 34.38 12.75
C GLY A 109 -0.03 32.93 12.46
N LYS A 110 -0.66 32.28 11.49
CA LYS A 110 -0.33 30.91 11.05
C LYS A 110 1.09 30.79 10.50
N LEU A 111 1.58 31.78 9.76
CA LEU A 111 2.98 31.80 9.30
C LEU A 111 4.00 31.96 10.43
N ARG A 112 3.59 32.41 11.62
CA ARG A 112 4.42 32.46 12.82
C ARG A 112 4.38 31.16 13.63
N ASP A 113 3.49 30.23 13.28
CA ASP A 113 3.42 28.93 13.93
C ASP A 113 4.65 28.07 13.59
N LYS A 114 5.22 27.44 14.61
CA LYS A 114 6.48 26.67 14.50
C LYS A 114 6.36 25.47 13.57
N ASP A 115 5.19 24.82 13.51
CA ASP A 115 4.98 23.59 12.75
C ASP A 115 4.65 23.95 11.29
N ILE A 116 3.92 25.05 11.07
CA ILE A 116 3.73 25.63 9.73
C ILE A 116 5.07 26.10 9.14
N GLN A 117 5.93 26.76 9.92
CA GLN A 117 7.26 27.17 9.46
C GLN A 117 8.15 26.00 9.05
N ARG A 118 8.13 24.92 9.83
CA ARG A 118 8.86 23.68 9.48
C ARG A 118 8.35 23.08 8.18
N GLY A 119 7.02 22.99 8.02
CA GLY A 119 6.40 22.53 6.77
C GLY A 119 6.78 23.39 5.56
N LEU A 120 6.74 24.72 5.71
CA LEU A 120 7.20 25.65 4.68
C LEU A 120 8.68 25.43 4.32
N GLY A 121 9.54 25.18 5.32
CA GLY A 121 10.96 24.88 5.09
C GLY A 121 11.17 23.65 4.19
N VAL A 122 10.40 22.59 4.42
CA VAL A 122 10.42 21.38 3.57
C VAL A 122 9.97 21.70 2.15
N VAL A 123 8.88 22.46 1.98
CA VAL A 123 8.38 22.89 0.66
C VAL A 123 9.45 23.69 -0.08
N MET A 124 10.14 24.60 0.60
CA MET A 124 11.20 25.41 0.00
C MET A 124 12.41 24.59 -0.46
N GLU A 125 12.81 23.56 0.29
CA GLU A 125 13.88 22.65 -0.14
C GLU A 125 13.47 21.78 -1.34
N ILE A 126 12.20 21.36 -1.41
CA ILE A 126 11.66 20.69 -2.61
C ILE A 126 11.71 21.63 -3.82
N LEU A 127 11.23 22.87 -3.67
CA LEU A 127 11.28 23.87 -4.74
C LEU A 127 12.71 24.17 -5.20
N LYS A 128 13.65 24.24 -4.26
CA LYS A 128 15.08 24.43 -4.55
C LYS A 128 15.69 23.24 -5.30
N ALA A 129 15.31 22.02 -4.94
CA ALA A 129 15.74 20.81 -5.66
C ALA A 129 15.21 20.81 -7.11
N ILE A 130 13.93 21.15 -7.30
CA ILE A 130 13.33 21.31 -8.64
C ILE A 130 14.07 22.40 -9.43
N GLY A 131 14.31 23.56 -8.81
CA GLY A 131 15.04 24.66 -9.45
C GLY A 131 16.44 24.29 -9.92
N LYS A 132 17.15 23.40 -9.20
CA LYS A 132 18.46 22.90 -9.65
C LYS A 132 18.37 22.04 -10.91
N ILE A 133 17.33 21.21 -11.02
CA ILE A 133 17.11 20.35 -12.20
C ILE A 133 16.89 21.19 -13.47
N TYR A 134 16.14 22.29 -13.34
CA TYR A 134 15.81 23.17 -14.48
C TYR A 134 16.76 24.35 -14.66
N GLY A 135 17.60 24.65 -13.68
CA GLY A 135 18.54 25.78 -13.69
C GLY A 135 19.92 25.45 -14.26
N GLU A 136 20.22 24.17 -14.51
CA GLU A 136 21.45 23.70 -15.18
C GLU A 136 21.26 23.39 -16.67
N SER A 137 20.18 23.89 -17.30
CA SER A 137 19.91 23.83 -18.75
C SER A 137 20.22 25.15 -19.45
#